data_AF-A0A1M3T2U9-F1
#
_entry.id   AF-A0A1M3T2U9-F1
#
_cell.length_a   1.000
_cell.length_b   1.000
_cell.length_c   1.000
_cell.angle_alpha   90.00
_cell.angle_beta   90.00
_cell.angle_gamma   90.00
#
_symmetry.space_group_name_H-M   'P 1'
#
loop_
_entity.id
_entity.type
_entity.pdbx_description
1 polymer ?
#
loop_
_entity_poly.entity_id
_entity_poly.type
_entity_poly.pdbx_seq_one_letter_code
_entity_poly.pdbx_strand_id
1 'polypeptide(L)'
;MPQTATKINVQFLDTCSKEISTAGWSIRIRKAEGDDKFELTYKKRYAITGGDIDTALTIANKDDFNAGTTKYEAQVEWGYEEQTLSGIIDSQKMLIDEAPDKFDNFKFNKWGTKAIAVSRIFGPVLFSRYIGSWEGMPLYIEIWPLRNSKGTDIEYIVEASFKTKDRATASTGKEKLAACLESNGWFLAKDSLKTKLIMERY
;
A
#
# COMPACT_ATOMS: atom_id res chain seq x y z
N MET A 1 -16.23 -19.51 11.48
CA MET A 1 -17.35 -18.88 10.75
C MET A 1 -16.75 -17.99 9.69
N PRO A 2 -17.29 -17.89 8.45
CA PRO A 2 -16.75 -16.93 7.50
C PRO A 2 -17.07 -15.53 8.03
N GLN A 3 -16.04 -14.82 8.50
CA GLN A 3 -16.12 -13.38 8.69
C GLN A 3 -16.42 -12.77 7.32
N THR A 4 -17.45 -11.93 7.25
CA THR A 4 -17.84 -11.22 6.04
C THR A 4 -16.62 -10.49 5.49
N ALA A 5 -16.34 -10.64 4.19
CA ALA A 5 -15.22 -9.95 3.57
C ALA A 5 -15.47 -8.45 3.57
N THR A 6 -14.48 -7.64 3.93
CA THR A 6 -14.52 -6.20 3.70
C THR A 6 -14.04 -5.93 2.29
N LYS A 7 -14.88 -5.32 1.46
CA LYS A 7 -14.45 -4.84 0.13
C LYS A 7 -13.72 -3.52 0.27
N ILE A 8 -12.63 -3.36 -0.45
CA ILE A 8 -11.80 -2.15 -0.41
C ILE A 8 -11.45 -1.76 -1.83
N ASN A 9 -11.80 -0.53 -2.21
CA ASN A 9 -11.34 0.08 -3.45
C ASN A 9 -10.01 0.79 -3.19
N VAL A 10 -9.06 0.66 -4.12
CA VAL A 10 -7.78 1.34 -4.07
C VAL A 10 -7.41 1.96 -5.41
N GLN A 11 -6.86 3.17 -5.34
CA GLN A 11 -6.19 3.86 -6.44
C GLN A 11 -4.78 4.25 -6.03
N PHE A 12 -3.85 4.17 -6.97
CA PHE A 12 -2.51 4.75 -6.83
C PHE A 12 -2.39 5.95 -7.77
N LEU A 13 -1.62 6.95 -7.36
CA LEU A 13 -1.27 8.08 -8.22
C LEU A 13 0.23 8.07 -8.48
N ASP A 14 0.60 8.27 -9.74
CA ASP A 14 1.97 8.56 -10.14
C ASP A 14 1.95 9.26 -11.50
N THR A 15 3.03 9.95 -11.82
CA THR A 15 3.28 10.49 -13.16
C THR A 15 3.32 9.36 -14.21
N CYS A 16 3.12 9.69 -15.49
CA CYS A 16 3.24 8.70 -16.58
C CYS A 16 4.64 8.04 -16.62
N SER A 17 5.67 8.77 -16.20
CA SER A 17 7.06 8.29 -16.09
C SER A 17 7.36 7.57 -14.77
N LYS A 18 6.37 7.39 -13.89
CA LYS A 18 6.52 6.72 -12.58
C LYS A 18 7.55 7.41 -11.67
N GLU A 19 7.66 8.73 -11.75
CA GLU A 19 8.64 9.51 -10.99
C GLU A 19 8.51 9.33 -9.46
N ILE A 20 7.30 9.26 -8.93
CA ILE A 20 7.06 9.15 -7.47
C ILE A 20 7.56 7.79 -6.98
N SER A 21 7.19 6.71 -7.67
CA SER A 21 7.66 5.36 -7.35
C SER A 21 9.15 5.14 -7.63
N THR A 22 9.70 5.79 -8.66
CA THR A 22 11.16 5.83 -8.91
C THR A 22 11.88 6.53 -7.75
N ALA A 23 11.27 7.54 -7.14
CA ALA A 23 11.78 8.17 -5.93
C ALA A 23 11.55 7.34 -4.64
N GLY A 24 11.06 6.10 -4.75
CA GLY A 24 10.82 5.18 -3.64
C GLY A 24 9.53 5.47 -2.85
N TRP A 25 8.67 6.36 -3.34
CA TRP A 25 7.39 6.70 -2.72
C TRP A 25 6.23 5.91 -3.35
N SER A 26 5.14 5.77 -2.61
CA SER A 26 3.88 5.26 -3.15
C SER A 26 2.77 6.02 -2.48
N ILE A 27 1.96 6.69 -3.30
CA ILE A 27 0.79 7.42 -2.87
C ILE A 27 -0.46 6.65 -3.27
N ARG A 28 -1.39 6.55 -2.33
CA ARG A 28 -2.56 5.69 -2.48
C ARG A 28 -3.76 6.30 -1.77
N ILE A 29 -4.92 6.16 -2.39
CA ILE A 29 -6.22 6.43 -1.80
C ILE A 29 -6.96 5.09 -1.67
N ARG A 30 -7.57 4.83 -0.51
CA ARG A 30 -8.46 3.68 -0.31
C ARG A 30 -9.81 4.08 0.21
N LYS A 31 -10.81 3.30 -0.14
CA LYS A 31 -12.16 3.35 0.44
C LYS A 31 -12.59 1.95 0.83
N ALA A 32 -12.75 1.71 2.12
CA ALA A 32 -13.33 0.47 2.62
C ALA A 32 -14.87 0.57 2.57
N GLU A 33 -15.52 -0.54 2.26
CA GLU A 33 -16.98 -0.69 2.34
C GLU A 33 -17.43 -0.46 3.78
N GLY A 34 -18.44 0.39 3.97
CA GLY A 34 -18.97 0.76 5.29
C GLY A 34 -18.18 1.85 6.04
N ASP A 35 -17.02 2.24 5.54
CA ASP A 35 -16.28 3.41 6.04
C ASP A 35 -16.87 4.67 5.40
N ASP A 36 -16.94 5.79 6.12
CA ASP A 36 -17.37 7.10 5.64
C ASP A 36 -16.19 7.94 5.12
N LYS A 37 -14.95 7.59 5.47
CA LYS A 37 -13.73 8.33 5.08
C LYS A 37 -12.94 7.66 3.97
N PHE A 38 -12.01 8.42 3.40
CA PHE A 38 -10.95 7.89 2.56
C PHE A 38 -9.69 7.72 3.40
N GLU A 39 -8.95 6.64 3.14
CA GLU A 39 -7.61 6.47 3.71
C GLU A 39 -6.56 6.91 2.68
N LEU A 40 -5.87 8.01 2.99
CA LEU A 40 -4.74 8.51 2.21
C LEU A 40 -3.45 7.93 2.79
N THR A 41 -2.57 7.39 1.94
CA THR A 41 -1.28 6.83 2.37
C THR A 41 -0.14 7.39 1.53
N TYR A 42 0.90 7.92 2.18
CA TYR A 42 2.20 8.24 1.59
C TYR A 42 3.25 7.31 2.17
N LYS A 43 3.75 6.37 1.37
CA LYS A 43 4.67 5.33 1.84
C LYS A 43 6.01 5.39 1.14
N LYS A 44 7.03 5.84 1.85
CA LYS A 44 8.45 5.71 1.47
C LYS A 44 8.95 4.30 1.75
N ARG A 45 9.74 3.73 0.84
CA ARG A 45 10.40 2.43 1.00
C ARG A 45 11.92 2.60 0.90
N TYR A 46 12.61 1.88 1.77
CA TYR A 46 14.06 1.72 1.76
C TYR A 46 14.38 0.26 1.43
N ALA A 47 15.29 0.05 0.48
CA ALA A 47 15.72 -1.29 0.12
C ALA A 47 16.53 -1.91 1.27
N ILE A 48 16.29 -3.18 1.55
CA ILE A 48 17.11 -3.98 2.46
C ILE A 48 17.90 -4.95 1.60
N THR A 49 19.23 -4.81 1.60
CA THR A 49 20.13 -5.65 0.81
C THR A 49 20.79 -6.67 1.72
N GLY A 50 20.77 -7.95 1.35
CA GLY A 50 21.42 -9.01 2.14
C GLY A 50 20.86 -9.20 3.55
N GLY A 51 19.66 -8.69 3.85
CA GLY A 51 19.08 -8.73 5.19
C GLY A 51 19.60 -7.66 6.16
N ASP A 52 20.43 -6.73 5.69
CA ASP A 52 20.98 -5.63 6.49
C ASP A 52 19.94 -4.54 6.74
N ILE A 53 19.19 -4.72 7.84
CA ILE A 53 18.18 -3.77 8.29
C ILE A 53 18.81 -2.49 8.85
N ASP A 54 19.99 -2.57 9.45
CA ASP A 54 20.61 -1.44 10.15
C ASP A 54 21.11 -0.39 9.15
N THR A 55 21.61 -0.81 8.00
CA THR A 55 21.93 0.10 6.89
C THR A 55 20.67 0.80 6.37
N ALA A 56 19.56 0.06 6.17
CA ALA A 56 18.30 0.65 5.72
C ALA A 56 17.74 1.66 6.74
N LEU A 57 17.82 1.36 8.03
CA LEU A 57 17.44 2.27 9.13
C LEU A 57 18.34 3.50 9.16
N THR A 58 19.65 3.34 8.92
CA THR A 58 20.59 4.46 8.85
C THR A 58 20.25 5.42 7.71
N ILE A 59 19.89 4.91 6.53
CA ILE A 59 19.45 5.72 5.40
C ILE A 59 18.12 6.42 5.74
N ALA A 60 17.15 5.70 6.31
CA ALA A 60 15.88 6.29 6.73
C ALA A 60 16.08 7.44 7.74
N ASN A 61 16.97 7.26 8.71
CA ASN A 61 17.31 8.30 9.69
C ASN A 61 17.98 9.53 9.04
N LYS A 62 18.81 9.35 8.00
CA LYS A 62 19.39 10.47 7.24
C LYS A 62 18.34 11.25 6.45
N ASP A 63 17.29 10.58 5.99
CA ASP A 63 16.10 11.18 5.38
C ASP A 63 15.10 11.69 6.44
N ASP A 64 15.53 11.81 7.71
CA ASP A 64 14.77 12.25 8.87
C ASP A 64 13.61 11.33 9.29
N PHE A 65 13.48 10.11 8.75
CA PHE A 65 12.50 9.12 9.22
C PHE A 65 12.97 8.44 10.53
N ASN A 66 13.12 9.22 11.59
CA ASN A 66 13.55 8.78 12.92
C ASN A 66 12.38 8.63 13.91
N ALA A 67 12.65 7.96 15.03
CA ALA A 67 11.68 7.66 16.09
C ALA A 67 11.11 8.89 16.82
N GLY A 68 11.67 10.09 16.61
CA GLY A 68 11.18 11.34 17.17
C GLY A 68 10.01 11.95 16.40
N THR A 69 9.63 11.37 15.26
CA THR A 69 8.55 11.89 14.42
C THR A 69 7.19 11.38 14.90
N THR A 70 6.50 12.19 15.71
CA THR A 70 5.23 11.85 16.37
C THR A 70 3.97 12.04 15.52
N LYS A 71 4.09 12.35 14.22
CA LYS A 71 2.95 12.78 13.40
C LYS A 71 2.62 11.81 12.27
N TYR A 72 2.05 10.64 12.56
CA TYR A 72 1.45 9.82 11.49
C TYR A 72 0.24 8.98 11.95
N GLU A 73 -0.86 9.65 12.29
CA GLU A 73 -2.22 9.15 11.99
C GLU A 73 -2.99 10.30 11.34
N ALA A 74 -2.82 10.48 10.04
CA ALA A 74 -3.68 11.39 9.28
C ALA A 74 -5.00 10.65 9.00
N GLN A 75 -5.99 10.84 9.88
CA GLN A 75 -7.39 10.54 9.59
C GLN A 75 -8.05 11.84 9.12
N VAL A 76 -8.43 11.87 7.85
CA VAL A 76 -9.18 12.97 7.25
C VAL A 76 -10.60 12.48 7.09
N GLU A 77 -11.54 13.04 7.87
CA GLU A 77 -12.96 12.81 7.66
C GLU A 77 -13.47 13.76 6.57
N TRP A 78 -14.25 13.23 5.62
CA TRP A 78 -15.12 14.08 4.81
C TRP A 78 -16.41 13.32 4.45
N GLY A 79 -17.53 13.92 4.85
CA GLY A 79 -18.89 13.41 4.67
C GLY A 79 -19.51 13.74 3.30
N TYR A 80 -20.66 13.10 3.09
CA TYR A 80 -21.31 12.75 1.82
C TYR A 80 -22.19 13.88 1.23
N GLU A 81 -21.97 14.24 -0.04
CA GLU A 81 -23.05 14.38 -1.01
C GLU A 81 -22.60 13.62 -2.28
N GLU A 82 -23.46 12.76 -2.80
CA GLU A 82 -23.18 11.73 -3.79
C GLU A 82 -22.27 12.17 -4.94
N GLN A 83 -21.00 11.76 -4.94
CA GLN A 83 -20.24 11.52 -6.16
C GLN A 83 -19.31 10.32 -5.98
N THR A 84 -19.43 9.37 -6.90
CA THR A 84 -18.46 8.31 -7.12
C THR A 84 -17.07 8.94 -7.23
N LEU A 85 -16.05 8.44 -6.51
CA LEU A 85 -14.66 8.85 -6.74
C LEU A 85 -14.20 8.32 -8.12
N SER A 86 -14.64 8.99 -9.18
CA SER A 86 -14.39 8.62 -10.57
C SER A 86 -13.39 9.56 -11.26
N GLY A 87 -12.94 10.63 -10.59
CA GLY A 87 -12.12 11.68 -11.17
C GLY A 87 -10.66 11.71 -10.67
N ILE A 88 -9.74 11.90 -11.62
CA ILE A 88 -8.32 12.20 -11.35
C ILE A 88 -8.14 13.49 -10.53
N ILE A 89 -8.96 14.52 -10.79
CA ILE A 89 -8.87 15.84 -10.16
C ILE A 89 -9.16 15.76 -8.66
N ASP A 90 -10.21 15.03 -8.26
CA ASP A 90 -10.59 14.90 -6.85
C ASP A 90 -9.52 14.14 -6.06
N SER A 91 -9.02 13.04 -6.63
CA SER A 91 -7.92 12.27 -6.04
C SER A 91 -6.63 13.08 -5.90
N GLN A 92 -6.26 13.86 -6.92
CA GLN A 92 -5.09 14.74 -6.86
C GLN A 92 -5.26 15.82 -5.79
N LYS A 93 -6.42 16.48 -5.73
CA LYS A 93 -6.72 17.52 -4.76
C LYS A 93 -6.61 17.00 -3.33
N MET A 94 -7.29 15.89 -3.02
CA MET A 94 -7.22 15.26 -1.69
C MET A 94 -5.77 14.95 -1.29
N LEU A 95 -4.97 14.43 -2.21
CA LEU A 95 -3.57 14.09 -1.95
C LEU A 95 -2.62 15.32 -1.93
N ILE A 96 -2.99 16.43 -2.54
CA ILE A 96 -2.20 17.67 -2.44
C ILE A 96 -2.48 18.34 -1.10
N ASP A 97 -3.75 18.46 -0.72
CA ASP A 97 -4.19 19.13 0.50
C ASP A 97 -3.61 18.44 1.75
N GLU A 98 -3.42 17.12 1.70
CA GLU A 98 -2.94 16.29 2.82
C GLU A 98 -1.49 15.79 2.65
N ALA A 99 -0.74 16.37 1.70
CA ALA A 99 0.65 15.97 1.45
C ALA A 99 1.54 16.27 2.67
N PRO A 100 2.22 15.28 3.25
CA PRO A 100 3.12 15.54 4.36
C PRO A 100 4.38 16.26 3.88
N ASP A 101 4.93 17.17 4.70
CA ASP A 101 6.10 17.98 4.36
C ASP A 101 7.29 17.15 3.86
N LYS A 102 7.50 15.96 4.44
CA LYS A 102 8.58 15.04 4.04
C LYS A 102 8.41 14.47 2.65
N PHE A 103 7.17 14.25 2.23
CA PHE A 103 6.86 13.86 0.86
C PHE A 103 6.98 15.07 -0.05
N ASP A 104 6.35 16.19 0.32
CA ASP A 104 6.28 17.37 -0.54
C ASP A 104 7.65 17.97 -0.84
N ASN A 105 8.56 17.94 0.14
CA ASN A 105 9.89 18.52 0.01
C ASN A 105 11.02 17.50 -0.21
N PHE A 106 10.69 16.27 -0.61
CA PHE A 106 11.66 15.16 -0.66
C PHE A 106 12.87 15.43 -1.57
N LYS A 107 12.67 15.90 -2.81
CA LYS A 107 13.77 16.23 -3.74
C LYS A 107 14.13 17.71 -3.73
N PHE A 108 13.11 18.56 -3.76
CA PHE A 108 13.18 20.01 -3.71
C PHE A 108 11.84 20.54 -3.20
N ASN A 109 11.78 21.82 -2.88
CA ASN A 109 10.57 22.45 -2.35
C ASN A 109 9.35 22.23 -3.25
N LYS A 110 8.27 21.68 -2.69
CA LYS A 110 7.02 21.31 -3.38
C LYS A 110 7.17 20.28 -4.50
N TRP A 111 8.21 19.46 -4.48
CA TRP A 111 8.38 18.37 -5.44
C TRP A 111 7.17 17.42 -5.44
N GLY A 112 6.71 16.98 -4.27
CA GLY A 112 5.68 15.96 -4.14
C GLY A 112 4.32 16.41 -4.67
N THR A 113 3.83 17.58 -4.25
CA THR A 113 2.56 18.15 -4.72
C THR A 113 2.60 18.50 -6.21
N LYS A 114 3.74 18.99 -6.73
CA LYS A 114 3.93 19.18 -8.19
C LYS A 114 3.85 17.86 -8.95
N ALA A 115 4.45 16.79 -8.40
CA ALA A 115 4.36 15.46 -9.01
C ALA A 115 2.92 14.92 -8.98
N ILE A 116 2.18 15.10 -7.88
CA ILE A 116 0.76 14.73 -7.78
C ILE A 116 -0.08 15.48 -8.82
N ALA A 117 0.13 16.79 -8.98
CA ALA A 117 -0.66 17.63 -9.89
C ALA A 117 -0.61 17.17 -11.35
N VAL A 118 0.45 16.48 -11.77
CA VAL A 118 0.60 15.91 -13.12
C VAL A 118 0.51 14.38 -13.13
N SER A 119 0.11 13.76 -12.01
CA SER A 119 -0.03 12.31 -11.88
C SER A 119 -1.32 11.80 -12.51
N ARG A 120 -1.29 10.58 -13.04
CA ARG A 120 -2.46 9.82 -13.44
C ARG A 120 -2.87 8.80 -12.38
N ILE A 121 -4.10 8.30 -12.49
CA ILE A 121 -4.57 7.18 -11.68
C ILE A 121 -4.11 5.86 -12.29
N PHE A 122 -3.67 4.96 -11.41
CA PHE A 122 -3.48 3.52 -11.64
C PHE A 122 -4.51 2.75 -10.80
N GLY A 123 -5.34 1.95 -11.46
CA GLY A 123 -6.58 1.39 -10.89
C GLY A 123 -7.82 2.14 -11.42
N PRO A 124 -8.94 2.20 -10.65
CA PRO A 124 -9.15 1.58 -9.34
C PRO A 124 -9.12 0.04 -9.38
N VAL A 125 -8.78 -0.57 -8.25
CA VAL A 125 -8.90 -2.02 -8.04
C VAL A 125 -9.76 -2.26 -6.81
N LEU A 126 -10.80 -3.09 -6.96
CA LEU A 126 -11.62 -3.57 -5.86
C LEU A 126 -11.06 -4.91 -5.39
N PHE A 127 -10.61 -4.99 -4.14
CA PHE A 127 -10.15 -6.23 -3.52
C PHE A 127 -10.98 -6.57 -2.28
N SER A 128 -10.92 -7.83 -1.87
CA SER A 128 -11.61 -8.30 -0.66
C SER A 128 -10.59 -8.64 0.42
N ARG A 129 -10.85 -8.25 1.67
CA ARG A 129 -10.05 -8.62 2.82
C ARG A 129 -10.88 -9.44 3.80
N TYR A 130 -10.32 -10.56 4.22
CA TYR A 130 -10.80 -11.39 5.32
C TYR A 130 -9.86 -11.23 6.50
N ILE A 131 -10.43 -11.31 7.70
CA ILE A 131 -9.67 -11.32 8.95
C ILE A 131 -9.81 -12.73 9.55
N GLY A 132 -8.75 -13.19 10.20
CA GLY A 132 -8.69 -14.46 10.88
C GLY A 132 -7.70 -14.37 12.03
N SER A 133 -7.25 -15.53 12.52
CA SER A 133 -6.23 -15.61 13.57
C SER A 133 -5.12 -16.56 13.14
N TRP A 134 -3.88 -16.18 13.39
CA TRP A 134 -2.69 -17.00 13.20
C TRP A 134 -1.80 -16.85 14.43
N GLU A 135 -1.60 -17.94 15.16
CA GLU A 135 -0.82 -17.96 16.41
C GLU A 135 -1.25 -16.85 17.41
N GLY A 136 -2.56 -16.58 17.49
CA GLY A 136 -3.12 -15.56 18.38
C GLY A 136 -3.02 -14.11 17.85
N MET A 137 -2.44 -13.89 16.67
CA MET A 137 -2.39 -12.60 16.00
C MET A 137 -3.45 -12.49 14.90
N PRO A 138 -3.99 -11.28 14.61
CA PRO A 138 -4.83 -11.09 13.43
C PRO A 138 -4.10 -11.49 12.15
N LEU A 139 -4.72 -12.40 11.39
CA LEU A 139 -4.30 -12.77 10.05
C LEU A 139 -5.20 -12.08 9.03
N TYR A 140 -4.59 -11.37 8.09
CA TYR A 140 -5.30 -10.75 6.97
C TYR A 140 -5.08 -11.58 5.72
N ILE A 141 -6.18 -12.01 5.10
CA ILE A 141 -6.17 -12.63 3.77
C ILE A 141 -6.78 -11.63 2.79
N GLU A 142 -6.01 -11.19 1.81
CA GLU A 142 -6.48 -10.28 0.77
C GLU A 142 -6.54 -10.98 -0.58
N ILE A 143 -7.66 -10.86 -1.28
CA ILE A 143 -7.88 -11.42 -2.62
C ILE A 143 -7.99 -10.28 -3.62
N TRP A 144 -7.05 -10.23 -4.56
CA TRP A 144 -6.86 -9.15 -5.52
C TRP A 144 -7.12 -9.62 -6.94
N PRO A 145 -8.30 -9.31 -7.53
CA PRO A 145 -8.53 -9.52 -8.96
C PRO A 145 -7.80 -8.43 -9.76
N LEU A 146 -6.68 -8.78 -10.37
CA LEU A 146 -5.88 -7.87 -11.20
C LEU A 146 -5.98 -8.26 -12.67
N ARG A 147 -5.92 -7.30 -13.59
CA ARG A 147 -5.70 -7.64 -15.01
C ARG A 147 -4.43 -8.50 -15.14
N ASN A 148 -4.45 -9.52 -15.97
CA ASN A 148 -3.24 -10.29 -16.30
C ASN A 148 -2.24 -9.41 -17.06
N SER A 149 -1.03 -9.90 -17.29
CA SER A 149 0.02 -9.14 -18.00
C SER A 149 -0.33 -8.74 -19.45
N LYS A 150 -1.32 -9.40 -20.06
CA LYS A 150 -1.81 -9.09 -21.42
C LYS A 150 -2.97 -8.09 -21.40
N GLY A 151 -3.56 -7.80 -20.24
CA GLY A 151 -4.74 -6.96 -20.10
C GLY A 151 -6.05 -7.60 -20.59
N THR A 152 -6.05 -8.89 -20.91
CA THR A 152 -7.20 -9.57 -21.57
C THR A 152 -8.10 -10.34 -20.60
N ASP A 153 -7.59 -10.64 -19.40
CA ASP A 153 -8.30 -11.44 -18.40
C ASP A 153 -7.89 -11.01 -16.98
N ILE A 154 -8.50 -11.60 -15.96
CA ILE A 154 -8.21 -11.38 -14.55
C ILE A 154 -7.34 -12.52 -13.99
N GLU A 155 -6.27 -12.14 -13.33
CA GLU A 155 -5.41 -12.97 -12.49
C GLU A 155 -5.67 -12.64 -11.02
N TYR A 156 -5.88 -13.65 -10.19
CA TYR A 156 -6.07 -13.48 -8.75
C TYR A 156 -4.74 -13.56 -8.01
N ILE A 157 -4.40 -12.49 -7.30
CA ILE A 157 -3.28 -12.48 -6.37
C ILE A 157 -3.84 -12.57 -4.94
N VAL A 158 -3.39 -13.57 -4.19
CA VAL A 158 -3.80 -13.76 -2.79
C VAL A 158 -2.60 -13.45 -1.89
N GLU A 159 -2.81 -12.60 -0.89
CA GLU A 159 -1.81 -12.29 0.13
C GLU A 159 -2.32 -12.72 1.51
N ALA A 160 -1.50 -13.47 2.24
CA ALA A 160 -1.67 -13.71 3.67
C ALA A 160 -0.65 -12.88 4.44
N SER A 161 -1.09 -12.09 5.42
CA SER A 161 -0.21 -11.26 6.23
C SER A 161 -0.63 -11.17 7.68
N PHE A 162 0.35 -11.07 8.57
CA PHE A 162 0.15 -10.77 9.99
C PHE A 162 1.17 -9.68 10.38
N LYS A 163 0.99 -9.10 11.57
CA LYS A 163 1.87 -8.05 12.08
C LYS A 163 2.23 -8.30 13.54
N THR A 164 3.47 -8.05 13.89
CA THR A 164 3.98 -8.06 15.26
C THR A 164 5.04 -6.97 15.42
N LYS A 165 5.28 -6.54 16.66
CA LYS A 165 6.34 -5.58 17.00
C LYS A 165 7.68 -6.28 17.27
N ASP A 166 7.67 -7.60 17.45
CA ASP A 166 8.87 -8.38 17.76
C ASP A 166 9.47 -9.05 16.51
N ARG A 167 10.77 -8.83 16.29
CA ARG A 167 11.48 -9.30 15.10
C ARG A 167 11.57 -10.82 15.04
N ALA A 168 11.83 -11.47 16.18
CA ALA A 168 11.94 -12.92 16.26
C ALA A 168 10.60 -13.58 15.95
N THR A 169 9.51 -13.07 16.54
CA THR A 169 8.14 -13.49 16.27
C THR A 169 7.77 -13.29 14.81
N ALA A 170 8.17 -12.17 14.19
CA ALA A 170 7.93 -11.92 12.76
C ALA A 170 8.63 -12.94 11.86
N SER A 171 9.90 -13.25 12.15
CA SER A 171 10.69 -14.22 11.38
C SER A 171 10.09 -15.62 11.50
N THR A 172 9.92 -16.11 12.72
CA THR A 172 9.36 -17.44 13.00
C THR A 172 7.95 -17.59 12.46
N GLY A 173 7.09 -16.59 12.66
CA GLY A 173 5.72 -16.59 12.16
C GLY A 173 5.65 -16.62 10.63
N LYS A 174 6.58 -15.93 9.95
CA LYS A 174 6.68 -15.93 8.48
C LYS A 174 7.06 -17.31 7.97
N GLU A 175 8.09 -17.94 8.55
CA GLU A 175 8.54 -19.28 8.18
C GLU A 175 7.42 -20.31 8.35
N LYS A 176 6.73 -20.28 9.51
CA LYS A 176 5.59 -21.16 9.78
C LYS A 176 4.43 -20.94 8.82
N LEU A 177 4.07 -19.69 8.54
CA LEU A 177 2.99 -19.38 7.61
C LEU A 177 3.36 -19.83 6.19
N ALA A 178 4.58 -19.57 5.73
CA ALA A 178 5.05 -20.03 4.42
C ALA A 178 5.02 -21.56 4.32
N ALA A 179 5.54 -22.28 5.31
CA ALA A 179 5.51 -23.74 5.33
C ALA A 179 4.07 -24.30 5.34
N CYS A 180 3.14 -23.64 6.03
CA CYS A 180 1.73 -24.00 5.99
C CYS A 180 1.11 -23.80 4.60
N LEU A 181 1.39 -22.67 3.94
CA LEU A 181 0.91 -22.42 2.58
C LEU A 181 1.54 -23.38 1.57
N GLU A 182 2.81 -23.72 1.73
CA GLU A 182 3.54 -24.68 0.88
C GLU A 182 2.96 -26.08 1.01
N SER A 183 2.73 -26.56 2.23
CA SER A 183 2.20 -27.92 2.46
C SER A 183 0.78 -28.10 1.92
N ASN A 184 0.03 -27.00 1.76
CA ASN A 184 -1.30 -26.99 1.13
C ASN A 184 -1.26 -26.69 -0.38
N GLY A 185 -0.07 -26.49 -0.98
CA GLY A 185 0.09 -26.18 -2.40
C GLY A 185 -0.38 -24.78 -2.82
N TRP A 186 -0.49 -23.85 -1.88
CA TRP A 186 -0.96 -22.47 -2.12
C TRP A 186 0.17 -21.45 -2.22
N PHE A 187 1.39 -21.82 -1.82
CA PHE A 187 2.51 -20.90 -1.79
C PHE A 187 3.15 -20.73 -3.16
N LEU A 188 3.24 -19.48 -3.61
CA LEU A 188 4.04 -19.08 -4.75
C LEU A 188 5.34 -18.46 -4.24
N ALA A 189 6.47 -19.16 -4.41
CA ALA A 189 7.80 -18.70 -4.00
C ALA A 189 8.35 -17.58 -4.93
N LYS A 190 7.63 -16.47 -5.02
CA LYS A 190 8.01 -15.30 -5.82
C LYS A 190 7.54 -14.02 -5.15
N ASP A 191 8.47 -13.09 -4.95
CA ASP A 191 8.13 -11.76 -4.49
C ASP A 191 7.38 -10.98 -5.56
N SER A 192 6.29 -10.33 -5.16
CA SER A 192 5.52 -9.45 -6.03
C SER A 192 4.93 -8.29 -5.24
N LEU A 193 5.25 -7.06 -5.65
CA LEU A 193 4.66 -5.87 -5.06
C LEU A 193 3.36 -5.52 -5.80
N LYS A 194 2.22 -5.62 -5.11
CA LYS A 194 0.90 -5.29 -5.67
C LYS A 194 0.84 -3.91 -6.33
N THR A 195 1.46 -2.91 -5.71
CA THR A 195 1.56 -1.55 -6.30
C THR A 195 2.26 -1.56 -7.65
N LYS A 196 3.38 -2.29 -7.77
CA LYS A 196 4.13 -2.41 -9.04
C LYS A 196 3.27 -3.12 -10.09
N LEU A 197 2.64 -4.24 -9.73
CA LEU A 197 1.74 -4.95 -10.63
C LEU A 197 0.60 -4.05 -11.13
N ILE A 198 -0.08 -3.34 -10.24
CA ILE A 198 -1.18 -2.44 -10.60
C ILE A 198 -0.69 -1.33 -11.54
N MET A 199 0.47 -0.73 -11.26
CA MET A 199 1.07 0.31 -12.11
C MET A 199 1.56 -0.19 -13.48
N GLU A 200 1.78 -1.50 -13.63
CA GLU A 200 2.15 -2.12 -14.91
C GLU A 200 0.93 -2.54 -15.73
N ARG A 201 -0.21 -2.81 -15.09
CA ARG A 201 -1.39 -3.45 -15.70
C ARG A 201 -2.57 -2.50 -15.97
N TYR A 202 -2.52 -1.28 -15.43
CA TYR A 202 -3.56 -0.24 -15.54
C TYR A 202 -2.94 1.07 -16.02
#